data_AF-Q1I525-F1
#
_entry.id   AF-Q1I525-F1
#
_cell.length_a   1.000
_cell.length_b   1.000
_cell.length_c   1.000
_cell.angle_alpha   90.00
_cell.angle_beta   90.00
_cell.angle_gamma   90.00
#
_symmetry.space_group_name_H-M   'P 1'
#
loop_
_entity.id
_entity.type
_entity.pdbx_description
1 polymer ?
#
loop_
_entity_poly.entity_id
_entity_poly.type
_entity_poly.pdbx_seq_one_letter_code
_entity_poly.pdbx_strand_id
1 'polypeptide(L)'
;MNEVNHDRVDALEQHLITRGHDVTDVAVAFSEYLLILLSDHRVALNPQARVDIEHSLKRSAKLSAGVIGAEEKRQLRRKMGGIEITFRESDGPTAAFGRSAMNCLFDEGDWQEDNDGDATPLFYYLHCLERALPDIADDFFNYFSNRFGIGEV
;
A
#
# COMPACT_ATOMS: atom_id res chain seq x y z
N MET A 1 -4.35 13.99 -5.26
CA MET A 1 -4.76 13.32 -6.50
C MET A 1 -5.60 14.23 -7.39
N ASN A 2 -5.29 14.25 -8.70
CA ASN A 2 -6.01 15.00 -9.74
C ASN A 2 -6.97 14.07 -10.52
N GLU A 3 -7.76 14.64 -11.42
CA GLU A 3 -8.74 13.91 -12.26
C GLU A 3 -8.07 12.82 -13.12
N VAL A 4 -6.89 13.11 -13.68
CA VAL A 4 -6.12 12.14 -14.48
C VAL A 4 -5.74 10.90 -13.68
N ASN A 5 -5.28 11.06 -12.44
CA ASN A 5 -4.93 9.93 -11.59
C ASN A 5 -6.17 9.14 -11.15
N HIS A 6 -7.34 9.78 -11.06
CA HIS A 6 -8.61 9.09 -10.79
C HIS A 6 -8.95 8.14 -11.93
N ASP A 7 -8.97 8.63 -13.17
CA ASP A 7 -9.29 7.82 -14.35
C ASP A 7 -8.32 6.63 -14.53
N ARG A 8 -7.03 6.85 -14.22
CA ARG A 8 -6.00 5.80 -14.30
C ARG A 8 -6.17 4.74 -13.21
N VAL A 9 -6.57 5.13 -12.00
CA VAL A 9 -6.94 4.17 -10.95
C VAL A 9 -8.13 3.35 -11.41
N ASP A 10 -9.21 3.98 -11.86
CA ASP A 10 -10.42 3.28 -12.30
C ASP A 10 -10.12 2.28 -13.43
N ALA A 11 -9.30 2.67 -14.41
CA ALA A 11 -8.88 1.79 -15.50
C ALA A 11 -8.06 0.60 -15.00
N LEU A 12 -7.11 0.84 -14.08
CA LEU A 12 -6.30 -0.22 -13.48
C LEU A 12 -7.17 -1.18 -12.65
N GLU A 13 -8.10 -0.67 -11.86
CA GLU A 13 -9.05 -1.45 -11.06
C GLU A 13 -9.92 -2.35 -11.94
N GLN A 14 -10.51 -1.81 -13.01
CA GLN A 14 -11.31 -2.58 -13.95
C GLN A 14 -10.51 -3.71 -14.59
N HIS A 15 -9.25 -3.47 -14.93
CA HIS A 15 -8.38 -4.52 -15.46
C HIS A 15 -8.07 -5.62 -14.44
N LEU A 16 -7.82 -5.25 -13.18
CA LEU A 16 -7.57 -6.22 -12.11
C LEU A 16 -8.79 -7.09 -11.84
N ILE A 17 -9.97 -6.48 -11.73
CA ILE A 17 -11.25 -7.17 -11.53
C ILE A 17 -11.53 -8.12 -12.71
N THR A 18 -11.37 -7.64 -13.94
CA THR A 18 -11.60 -8.46 -15.16
C THR A 18 -10.69 -9.67 -15.22
N ARG A 19 -9.47 -9.58 -14.67
CA ARG A 19 -8.49 -10.68 -14.63
C ARG A 19 -8.64 -11.56 -13.37
N GLY A 20 -9.57 -11.24 -12.48
CA GLY A 20 -9.85 -12.02 -11.27
C GLY A 20 -8.81 -11.83 -10.17
N HIS A 21 -8.10 -10.70 -10.13
CA HIS A 21 -7.23 -10.35 -9.01
C HIS A 21 -8.06 -9.83 -7.84
N ASP A 22 -7.85 -10.40 -6.67
CA ASP A 22 -8.54 -9.99 -5.46
C ASP A 22 -7.76 -8.89 -4.69
N VAL A 23 -8.36 -8.39 -3.61
CA VAL A 23 -7.74 -7.37 -2.76
C VAL A 23 -6.42 -7.86 -2.13
N THR A 24 -6.30 -9.16 -1.87
CA THR A 24 -5.08 -9.74 -1.29
C THR A 24 -3.93 -9.70 -2.29
N ASP A 25 -4.17 -10.04 -3.56
CA ASP A 25 -3.19 -9.92 -4.64
C ASP A 25 -2.67 -8.48 -4.76
N VAL A 26 -3.59 -7.52 -4.73
CA VAL A 26 -3.28 -6.09 -4.83
C VAL A 26 -2.49 -5.60 -3.60
N ALA A 27 -2.87 -6.03 -2.39
CA ALA A 27 -2.16 -5.69 -1.16
C ALA A 27 -0.74 -6.27 -1.13
N VAL A 28 -0.54 -7.49 -1.63
CA VAL A 28 0.79 -8.10 -1.78
C VAL A 28 1.64 -7.30 -2.76
N ALA A 29 1.11 -7.01 -3.96
CA ALA A 29 1.82 -6.20 -4.94
C ALA A 29 2.20 -4.82 -4.39
N PHE A 30 1.31 -4.19 -3.62
CA PHE A 30 1.60 -2.92 -2.96
C PHE A 30 2.70 -3.06 -1.90
N SER A 31 2.70 -4.14 -1.11
CA SER A 31 3.76 -4.39 -0.11
C SER A 31 5.14 -4.58 -0.76
N GLU A 32 5.19 -5.27 -1.90
CA GLU A 32 6.39 -5.46 -2.73
C GLU A 32 6.87 -4.11 -3.26
N TYR A 33 5.95 -3.28 -3.77
CA TYR A 33 6.26 -1.94 -4.25
C TYR A 33 6.86 -1.04 -3.16
N LEU A 34 6.26 -1.02 -1.97
CA LEU A 34 6.79 -0.26 -0.83
C LEU A 34 8.20 -0.73 -0.42
N LEU A 35 8.49 -2.03 -0.50
CA LEU A 35 9.83 -2.57 -0.24
C LEU A 35 10.86 -2.12 -1.28
N ILE A 36 10.48 -2.03 -2.55
CA ILE A 36 11.34 -1.48 -3.62
C ILE A 36 11.67 -0.01 -3.32
N LEU A 37 10.67 0.80 -2.99
CA LEU A 37 10.87 2.22 -2.67
C LEU A 37 11.81 2.44 -1.46
N LEU A 38 11.73 1.57 -0.44
CA LEU A 38 12.66 1.59 0.68
C LEU A 38 14.08 1.21 0.25
N SER A 39 14.22 0.14 -0.54
CA SER A 39 15.51 -0.39 -0.99
C SER A 39 16.26 0.61 -1.87
N ASP A 40 15.54 1.31 -2.74
CA ASP A 40 16.07 2.34 -3.64
C ASP A 40 16.32 3.68 -2.94
N HIS A 41 16.11 3.76 -1.61
CA HIS A 41 16.25 4.97 -0.81
C HIS A 41 15.43 6.17 -1.33
N ARG A 42 14.32 5.90 -2.03
CA ARG A 42 13.46 6.94 -2.61
C ARG A 42 12.71 7.76 -1.57
N VAL A 43 12.56 7.22 -0.36
CA VAL A 43 11.89 7.86 0.76
C VAL A 43 12.85 8.01 1.93
N ALA A 44 13.02 9.26 2.34
CA ALA A 44 13.76 9.62 3.54
C ALA A 44 12.84 9.45 4.76
N LEU A 45 13.04 8.37 5.49
CA LEU A 45 12.30 8.04 6.69
C LEU A 45 13.14 8.22 7.94
N ASN A 46 12.46 8.37 9.07
CA ASN A 46 13.07 8.12 10.37
C ASN A 46 13.74 6.73 10.37
N PRO A 47 15.02 6.60 10.77
CA PRO A 47 15.75 5.33 10.66
C PRO A 47 15.11 4.17 11.43
N GLN A 48 14.57 4.43 12.63
CA GLN A 48 13.93 3.39 13.43
C GLN A 48 12.60 2.98 12.80
N ALA A 49 11.79 3.94 12.39
CA ALA A 49 10.53 3.66 11.70
C ALA A 49 10.76 2.89 10.40
N ARG A 50 11.81 3.21 9.63
CA ARG A 50 12.20 2.48 8.42
C ARG A 50 12.40 0.99 8.69
N VAL A 51 13.19 0.65 9.71
CA VAL A 51 13.47 -0.75 10.08
C VAL A 51 12.16 -1.46 10.44
N ASP A 52 11.31 -0.80 11.22
CA ASP A 52 10.04 -1.36 11.68
C ASP A 52 9.03 -1.57 10.54
N ILE A 53 8.97 -0.62 9.60
CA ILE A 53 8.15 -0.72 8.39
C ILE A 53 8.68 -1.84 7.50
N GLU A 54 9.97 -1.87 7.21
CA GLU A 54 10.59 -2.88 6.34
C GLU A 54 10.36 -4.31 6.88
N HIS A 55 10.56 -4.51 8.18
CA HIS A 55 10.29 -5.80 8.82
C HIS A 55 8.81 -6.20 8.70
N SER A 56 7.90 -5.24 8.88
CA SER A 56 6.46 -5.49 8.82
C SER A 56 6.01 -5.81 7.39
N LEU A 57 6.53 -5.10 6.39
CA LEU A 57 6.25 -5.35 4.97
C LEU A 57 6.75 -6.73 4.53
N LYS A 58 7.98 -7.13 4.91
CA LYS A 58 8.50 -8.48 4.65
C LYS A 58 7.66 -9.58 5.32
N ARG A 59 6.97 -9.25 6.41
CA ARG A 59 6.01 -10.16 7.06
C ARG A 59 4.66 -10.16 6.35
N SER A 60 4.19 -9.01 5.89
CA SER A 60 2.96 -8.88 5.10
C SER A 60 3.04 -9.63 3.77
N ALA A 61 4.21 -9.72 3.13
CA ALA A 61 4.39 -10.55 1.93
C ALA A 61 4.15 -12.05 2.18
N LYS A 62 4.11 -12.50 3.44
CA LYS A 62 3.73 -13.87 3.83
C LYS A 62 2.23 -14.04 4.09
N LEU A 63 1.42 -12.98 3.93
CA LEU A 63 -0.05 -13.00 4.05
C LEU A 63 -0.68 -13.95 3.05
N SER A 64 -0.33 -13.84 1.77
CA SER A 64 -0.89 -14.69 0.69
C SER A 64 -0.59 -16.17 0.88
N ALA A 65 0.45 -16.51 1.64
CA ALA A 65 0.78 -17.89 1.97
C ALA A 65 -0.03 -18.46 3.15
N GLY A 66 -0.93 -17.67 3.77
CA GLY A 66 -1.70 -18.08 4.95
C GLY A 66 -0.85 -18.33 6.20
N VAL A 67 0.39 -17.82 6.20
CA VAL A 67 1.40 -18.12 7.24
C VAL A 67 1.20 -17.27 8.50
N ILE A 68 0.66 -16.05 8.35
CA ILE A 68 0.41 -15.16 9.49
C ILE A 68 -1.06 -15.21 9.89
N GLY A 69 -1.31 -15.43 11.19
CA GLY A 69 -2.66 -15.48 11.74
C GLY A 69 -3.27 -14.08 11.96
N ALA A 70 -4.58 -14.05 12.22
CA ALA A 70 -5.34 -12.80 12.44
C ALA A 70 -4.75 -11.92 13.56
N GLU A 71 -4.25 -12.52 14.64
CA GLU A 71 -3.67 -11.76 15.75
C GLU A 71 -2.31 -11.13 15.37
N GLU A 72 -1.45 -11.84 14.63
CA GLU A 72 -0.18 -11.29 14.15
C GLU A 72 -0.45 -10.13 13.18
N LYS A 73 -1.41 -10.31 12.25
CA LYS A 73 -1.89 -9.25 11.34
C LYS A 73 -2.35 -8.01 12.13
N ARG A 74 -3.15 -8.20 13.18
CA ARG A 74 -3.62 -7.12 14.05
C ARG A 74 -2.49 -6.40 14.78
N GLN A 75 -1.47 -7.13 15.25
CA GLN A 75 -0.30 -6.55 15.91
C GLN A 75 0.53 -5.73 14.94
N LEU A 76 0.76 -6.23 13.73
CA LEU A 76 1.45 -5.48 12.68
C LEU A 76 0.67 -4.21 12.31
N ARG A 77 -0.66 -4.28 12.18
CA ARG A 77 -1.52 -3.10 11.92
C ARG A 77 -1.35 -2.04 13.02
N ARG A 78 -1.46 -2.45 14.29
CA ARG A 78 -1.26 -1.56 15.44
C ARG A 78 0.13 -0.93 15.44
N LYS A 79 1.17 -1.70 15.12
CA LYS A 79 2.55 -1.20 15.06
C LYS A 79 2.69 -0.11 13.99
N MET A 80 2.19 -0.36 12.78
CA MET A 80 2.26 0.61 11.68
C MET A 80 1.39 1.85 11.94
N GLY A 81 0.19 1.67 12.49
CA GLY A 81 -0.65 2.78 12.95
C GLY A 81 0.01 3.59 14.07
N GLY A 82 0.76 2.95 14.96
CA GLY A 82 1.55 3.63 15.99
C GLY A 82 2.65 4.51 15.40
N ILE A 83 3.33 4.05 14.34
CA ILE A 83 4.30 4.88 13.59
C ILE A 83 3.60 6.09 12.98
N GLU A 84 2.48 5.88 12.30
CA GLU A 84 1.69 6.95 11.70
C GLU A 84 1.33 8.03 12.73
N ILE A 85 0.74 7.63 13.86
CA ILE A 85 0.34 8.56 14.94
C ILE A 85 1.55 9.28 15.53
N THR A 86 2.66 8.57 15.77
CA THR A 86 3.86 9.14 16.41
C THR A 86 4.49 10.23 15.56
N PHE A 87 4.53 10.03 14.24
CA PHE A 87 5.24 10.92 13.32
C PHE A 87 4.35 11.92 12.59
N ARG A 88 3.01 11.82 12.69
CA ARG A 88 2.05 12.64 11.94
C ARG A 88 2.37 14.14 11.96
N GLU A 89 2.76 14.67 13.12
CA GLU A 89 3.00 16.09 13.32
C GLU A 89 4.46 16.51 13.09
N SER A 90 5.40 15.57 13.10
CA SER A 90 6.85 15.85 13.11
C SER A 90 7.58 15.41 11.85
N ASP A 91 7.11 14.36 11.19
CA ASP A 91 7.70 13.76 9.99
C ASP A 91 6.59 13.16 9.12
N GLY A 92 6.05 14.01 8.24
CA GLY A 92 4.96 13.67 7.33
C GLY A 92 5.26 12.46 6.43
N PRO A 93 6.43 12.38 5.76
CA PRO A 93 6.83 11.22 4.98
C PRO A 93 6.83 9.93 5.80
N THR A 94 7.40 9.92 7.01
CA THR A 94 7.37 8.74 7.88
C THR A 94 5.97 8.33 8.29
N ALA A 95 5.12 9.28 8.65
CA ALA A 95 3.74 8.99 9.00
C ALA A 95 2.96 8.39 7.81
N ALA A 96 3.07 9.00 6.64
CA ALA A 96 2.40 8.56 5.42
C ALA A 96 2.88 7.17 4.96
N PHE A 97 4.18 6.88 5.07
CA PHE A 97 4.72 5.56 4.72
C PHE A 97 4.29 4.49 5.74
N GLY A 98 4.23 4.84 7.03
CA GLY A 98 3.64 3.98 8.06
C GLY A 98 2.17 3.64 7.78
N ARG A 99 1.36 4.63 7.37
CA ARG A 99 -0.03 4.43 6.94
C ARG A 99 -0.10 3.51 5.71
N SER A 100 0.75 3.74 4.71
CA SER A 100 0.79 2.94 3.49
C SER A 100 1.11 1.47 3.80
N ALA A 101 2.10 1.22 4.67
CA ALA A 101 2.44 -0.14 5.10
C ALA A 101 1.34 -0.80 5.94
N MET A 102 0.60 -0.02 6.75
CA MET A 102 -0.56 -0.51 7.49
C MET A 102 -1.65 -1.02 6.54
N ASN A 103 -1.88 -0.32 5.43
CA ASN A 103 -2.92 -0.65 4.45
C ASN A 103 -2.68 -2.00 3.74
N CYS A 104 -1.43 -2.46 3.62
CA CYS A 104 -1.10 -3.81 3.10
C CYS A 104 -1.59 -4.95 4.00
N LEU A 105 -1.99 -4.65 5.23
CA LEU A 105 -2.40 -5.61 6.24
C LEU A 105 -3.91 -5.64 6.42
N PHE A 106 -4.70 -5.13 5.48
CA PHE A 106 -6.16 -5.23 5.47
C PHE A 106 -6.58 -6.33 4.49
N ASP A 107 -7.56 -7.16 4.84
CA ASP A 107 -8.22 -8.07 3.89
C ASP A 107 -9.46 -7.42 3.28
N GLU A 108 -10.04 -8.11 2.31
CA GLU A 108 -11.26 -7.70 1.64
C GLU A 108 -12.41 -7.37 2.61
N GLY A 109 -12.56 -8.14 3.70
CA GLY A 109 -13.57 -7.87 4.73
C GLY A 109 -13.29 -6.58 5.49
N ASP A 110 -12.03 -6.35 5.88
CA ASP A 110 -11.62 -5.10 6.53
C ASP A 110 -11.87 -3.89 5.58
N TRP A 111 -11.66 -4.03 4.26
CA TRP A 111 -11.92 -2.97 3.28
C TRP A 111 -13.40 -2.74 2.99
N GLN A 112 -14.20 -3.80 2.91
CA GLN A 112 -15.65 -3.70 2.69
C GLN A 112 -16.38 -3.05 3.88
N GLU A 113 -15.86 -3.19 5.10
CA GLU A 113 -16.42 -2.52 6.29
C GLU A 113 -16.05 -1.02 6.35
N ASP A 114 -14.86 -0.65 5.88
CA ASP A 114 -14.35 0.72 5.94
C ASP A 114 -14.75 1.58 4.72
N ASN A 115 -15.20 0.98 3.61
CA ASN A 115 -15.43 1.69 2.35
C ASN A 115 -16.89 1.60 1.84
N ASP A 116 -17.50 2.76 1.64
CA ASP A 116 -18.87 3.02 1.18
C ASP A 116 -19.11 2.63 -0.31
N GLY A 117 -18.34 1.69 -0.87
CA GLY A 117 -18.60 1.11 -2.20
C GLY A 117 -17.42 0.96 -3.18
N ASP A 118 -16.17 1.35 -2.88
CA ASP A 118 -15.08 1.12 -3.84
C ASP A 118 -14.61 -0.34 -3.86
N ALA A 119 -14.38 -0.86 -5.07
CA ALA A 119 -14.11 -2.27 -5.31
C ALA A 119 -12.66 -2.68 -4.99
N THR A 120 -11.71 -1.74 -4.93
CA THR A 120 -10.31 -2.03 -4.60
C THR A 120 -9.67 -0.93 -3.74
N PRO A 121 -8.54 -1.19 -3.06
CA PRO A 121 -7.88 -0.20 -2.23
C PRO A 121 -6.87 0.69 -3.00
N LEU A 122 -6.78 0.58 -4.33
CA LEU A 122 -5.76 1.25 -5.14
C LEU A 122 -5.79 2.77 -5.01
N PHE A 123 -6.98 3.38 -5.03
CA PHE A 123 -7.15 4.80 -4.80
C PHE A 123 -6.52 5.23 -3.46
N TYR A 124 -6.83 4.49 -2.40
CA TYR A 124 -6.32 4.75 -1.06
C TYR A 124 -4.81 4.56 -0.95
N TYR A 125 -4.27 3.56 -1.66
CA TYR A 125 -2.83 3.28 -1.70
C TYR A 125 -2.07 4.44 -2.32
N LEU A 126 -2.48 4.88 -3.51
CA LEU A 126 -1.86 6.00 -4.19
C LEU A 126 -2.01 7.29 -3.38
N HIS A 127 -3.21 7.58 -2.85
CA HIS A 127 -3.45 8.76 -2.03
C HIS A 127 -2.54 8.82 -0.80
N CYS A 128 -2.35 7.71 -0.08
CA CYS A 128 -1.46 7.67 1.08
C CYS A 128 0.00 7.85 0.66
N LEU A 129 0.40 7.25 -0.47
CA LEU A 129 1.78 7.28 -0.93
C LEU A 129 2.18 8.66 -1.47
N GLU A 130 1.28 9.37 -2.16
CA GLU A 130 1.48 10.76 -2.64
C GLU A 130 1.88 11.71 -1.49
N ARG A 131 1.46 11.41 -0.25
CA ARG A 131 1.82 12.21 0.93
C ARG A 131 3.26 12.02 1.39
N ALA A 132 3.89 10.89 1.04
CA ALA A 132 5.31 10.64 1.26
C ALA A 132 6.16 10.98 0.03
N LEU A 133 5.59 10.80 -1.16
CA LEU A 133 6.23 10.95 -2.47
C LEU A 133 5.25 11.62 -3.45
N PRO A 134 5.23 12.96 -3.56
CA PRO A 134 4.23 13.67 -4.36
C PRO A 134 4.20 13.29 -5.85
N ASP A 135 5.34 12.91 -6.42
CA ASP A 135 5.49 12.61 -7.85
C ASP A 135 5.50 11.10 -8.15
N ILE A 136 4.92 10.27 -7.27
CA ILE A 136 5.02 8.81 -7.36
C ILE A 136 4.03 8.16 -8.33
N ALA A 137 3.03 8.90 -8.79
CA ALA A 137 1.89 8.34 -9.52
C ALA A 137 2.32 7.53 -10.75
N ASP A 138 3.17 8.07 -11.61
CA ASP A 138 3.60 7.36 -12.83
C ASP A 138 4.35 6.07 -12.51
N ASP A 139 5.24 6.10 -11.51
CA ASP A 139 5.95 4.90 -11.08
C ASP A 139 5.01 3.86 -10.46
N PHE A 140 3.99 4.31 -9.73
CA PHE A 140 2.96 3.44 -9.16
C PHE A 140 2.19 2.73 -10.28
N PHE A 141 1.65 3.47 -11.25
CA PHE A 141 0.90 2.87 -12.36
C PHE A 141 1.79 1.97 -13.22
N ASN A 142 3.03 2.38 -13.51
CA ASN A 142 3.98 1.55 -14.25
C ASN A 142 4.30 0.26 -13.50
N TYR A 143 4.49 0.32 -12.19
CA TYR A 143 4.73 -0.87 -11.38
C TYR A 143 3.53 -1.83 -11.44
N PHE A 144 2.32 -1.35 -11.13
CA PHE A 144 1.13 -2.21 -11.10
C PHE A 144 0.80 -2.77 -12.48
N SER A 145 0.92 -1.96 -13.53
CA SER A 145 0.66 -2.41 -14.90
C SER A 145 1.60 -3.55 -15.29
N ASN A 146 2.91 -3.37 -15.07
CA ASN A 146 3.90 -4.42 -15.33
C ASN A 146 3.69 -5.66 -14.44
N ARG A 147 3.41 -5.46 -13.14
CA ARG A 147 3.23 -6.54 -12.15
C ARG A 147 2.05 -7.45 -12.47
N PHE A 148 1.01 -6.91 -13.10
CA PHE A 148 -0.20 -7.64 -13.48
C PHE A 148 -0.31 -7.89 -15.00
N GLY A 149 0.72 -7.54 -15.78
CA GLY A 149 0.75 -7.71 -17.24
C GLY A 149 -0.36 -6.91 -17.95
N ILE A 150 -0.74 -5.78 -17.38
CA ILE A 150 -1.64 -4.78 -17.96
C ILE A 150 -0.73 -3.84 -18.76
N GLY A 151 -1.12 -3.43 -19.97
CA GLY A 151 -0.32 -2.48 -20.77
C GLY A 151 -0.21 -1.11 -20.06
N GLU A 152 0.37 -0.11 -20.72
CA GLU A 152 0.39 1.25 -20.15
C GLU A 152 -1.05 1.75 -19.88
N VAL A 153 -1.26 2.28 -18.67
CA VAL A 153 -2.53 2.83 -18.17
C VAL A 153 -2.35 4.30 -17.80
#